data_AF-A0A6C0KV86-F1
#
_entry.id   AF-A0A6C0KV86-F1
#
_cell.length_a   1.000
_cell.length_b   1.000
_cell.length_c   1.000
_cell.angle_alpha   90.00
_cell.angle_beta   90.00
_cell.angle_gamma   90.00
#
_symmetry.space_group_name_H-M   'P 1'
#
loop_
_entity.id
_entity.type
_entity.pdbx_description
1 polymer ?
#
loop_
_entity_poly.entity_id
_entity_poly.type
_entity_poly.pdbx_seq_one_letter_code
_entity_poly.pdbx_strand_id
1 'polypeptide(L)'
;MPPRSRNPEKKKGKKPAKKATSQIQELPRLKVLPRELMPSVGTKSLKASIESHLPNFYNAQEVLPSLSLLESENQILQSPLTSFTVSGEADTFFLNIVGEIADISGSKNLALFVKKVHLIEPIPYMQGDYALPKDGALPQPAEGWQRTLAKIHDPYNEAYIDALCSATLSRLVELDKSPHWCRFYGTFNARADKHVYNITDEISTLKYERWFQKNKKAGMFTIRTVGEDHDVKPLVEIVEEGGAIECVDLESLSGSNKSDESECIEDDVPSTDDESSSVKSLAEPPVRISKLQDEDDSSVSDDGSDIQNECEYFSEFTNFPVQVTFHERCDGTMDALLDTEESTTDALLIETKDQRWSAWIYQVIAALTVAQYYYGFVHNDLHTNNIMWCGTGETHLYYKLTGPSGTKYYKVPTYGRIMKVIDFGRASFWLKDREKLFITDSYAEGNDASGQYNCEPYYDESEERVNPNASFDLCRLAVSIFDALYNEAPEPKKPLKTLTVEPDRVTYETTSEFYNLLWQWLTDDEGKNILRNPDESERFPDFDLYKYIARHSKNCVPREQAQIPFFDKQFKIEKHHVPKDATVWEIPLQ
;
A
#
# COMPACT_ATOMS: atom_id res chain seq x y z
N MET A 1 68.09 -56.76 -26.85
CA MET A 1 67.21 -56.19 -25.81
C MET A 1 66.20 -55.24 -26.45
N PRO A 2 64.95 -55.67 -26.65
CA PRO A 2 63.81 -54.80 -26.91
C PRO A 2 62.67 -55.10 -25.90
N PRO A 3 61.51 -54.41 -25.96
CA PRO A 3 61.11 -53.38 -25.01
C PRO A 3 60.20 -53.91 -23.88
N ARG A 4 60.22 -53.17 -22.76
CA ARG A 4 59.46 -53.45 -21.55
C ARG A 4 57.95 -53.28 -21.72
N SER A 5 57.27 -54.15 -21.00
CA SER A 5 55.83 -54.41 -20.88
C SER A 5 55.01 -53.30 -20.22
N ARG A 6 53.72 -53.30 -20.62
CA ARG A 6 52.57 -52.58 -20.04
C ARG A 6 52.27 -52.95 -18.57
N ASN A 7 51.78 -51.95 -17.81
CA ASN A 7 50.66 -52.03 -16.83
C ASN A 7 50.50 -50.65 -16.12
N PRO A 8 49.39 -50.35 -15.43
CA PRO A 8 47.98 -50.45 -15.82
C PRO A 8 47.19 -49.14 -15.56
N GLU A 9 45.92 -49.11 -15.98
CA GLU A 9 44.94 -48.05 -15.76
C GLU A 9 44.74 -47.68 -14.28
N LYS A 10 44.65 -46.38 -14.00
CA LYS A 10 44.04 -45.84 -12.77
C LYS A 10 42.89 -44.90 -13.15
N LYS A 11 41.66 -45.39 -12.96
CA LYS A 11 40.47 -44.54 -12.73
C LYS A 11 40.61 -43.83 -11.38
N LYS A 12 40.24 -42.54 -11.35
CA LYS A 12 39.70 -41.71 -10.23
C LYS A 12 40.05 -40.25 -10.54
N GLY A 13 39.17 -39.26 -10.56
CA GLY A 13 37.73 -39.19 -10.36
C GLY A 13 37.27 -37.81 -10.88
N LYS A 14 36.04 -37.71 -11.37
CA LYS A 14 35.40 -36.44 -11.74
C LYS A 14 35.43 -35.52 -10.52
N LYS A 15 36.07 -34.35 -10.63
CA LYS A 15 35.84 -33.26 -9.68
C LYS A 15 34.35 -32.87 -9.78
N PRO A 16 33.62 -32.75 -8.67
CA PRO A 16 32.28 -32.19 -8.72
C PRO A 16 32.38 -30.75 -9.23
N ALA A 17 31.51 -30.41 -10.17
CA ALA A 17 31.29 -29.03 -10.58
C ALA A 17 31.03 -28.22 -9.31
N LYS A 18 31.83 -27.17 -9.09
CA LYS A 18 31.52 -26.17 -8.08
C LYS A 18 30.15 -25.60 -8.46
N LYS A 19 29.12 -25.92 -7.67
CA LYS A 19 27.88 -25.13 -7.64
C LYS A 19 28.35 -23.70 -7.41
N ALA A 20 28.11 -22.83 -8.39
CA ALA A 20 28.14 -21.41 -8.17
C ALA A 20 26.95 -21.13 -7.27
N THR A 21 27.16 -21.18 -5.95
CA THR A 21 26.26 -20.53 -5.01
C THR A 21 26.26 -19.07 -5.43
N SER A 22 25.14 -18.57 -5.94
CA SER A 22 24.93 -17.14 -6.13
C SER A 22 25.09 -16.51 -4.75
N GLN A 23 26.30 -16.04 -4.46
CA GLN A 23 26.49 -15.12 -3.36
C GLN A 23 25.63 -13.92 -3.73
N ILE A 24 24.49 -13.78 -3.04
CA ILE A 24 23.75 -12.53 -2.99
C ILE A 24 24.82 -11.50 -2.65
N GLN A 25 25.18 -10.68 -3.63
CA GLN A 25 26.23 -9.70 -3.47
C GLN A 25 25.60 -8.63 -2.56
N GLU A 26 25.64 -8.86 -1.26
CA GLU A 26 25.26 -7.87 -0.27
C GLU A 26 26.24 -6.72 -0.46
N LEU A 27 25.71 -5.59 -0.92
CA LEU A 27 26.47 -4.34 -1.00
C LEU A 27 27.01 -4.01 0.39
N PRO A 28 28.09 -3.23 0.49
CA PRO A 28 28.45 -2.55 1.71
C PRO A 28 27.31 -1.58 2.12
N ARG A 29 26.33 -2.13 2.83
CA ARG A 29 25.31 -1.37 3.55
C ARG A 29 26.04 -0.34 4.40
N LEU A 30 25.58 0.92 4.38
CA LEU A 30 26.12 1.95 5.26
C LEU A 30 26.10 1.41 6.69
N LYS A 31 27.28 1.17 7.26
CA LYS A 31 27.41 0.66 8.64
C LYS A 31 26.81 1.66 9.63
N VAL A 32 26.87 2.96 9.31
CA VAL A 32 26.28 4.03 10.09
C VAL A 32 25.59 4.98 9.12
N LEU A 33 24.29 5.20 9.32
CA LEU A 33 23.48 6.12 8.55
C LEU A 33 23.82 7.58 8.90
N PRO A 34 23.99 8.49 7.92
CA PRO A 34 24.18 9.91 8.17
C PRO A 34 23.08 10.51 9.04
N ARG A 35 23.46 11.38 9.97
CA ARG A 35 22.51 11.96 10.95
C ARG A 35 21.39 12.74 10.28
N GLU A 36 21.65 13.48 9.19
CA GLU A 36 20.59 14.20 8.49
C GLU A 36 19.51 13.28 7.87
N LEU A 37 19.85 12.02 7.57
CA LEU A 37 18.93 11.04 6.98
C LEU A 37 18.08 10.31 8.03
N MET A 38 18.32 10.55 9.31
CA MET A 38 17.46 10.08 10.39
C MET A 38 16.17 10.92 10.42
N PRO A 39 15.02 10.32 10.85
CA PRO A 39 13.82 11.10 11.13
C PRO A 39 14.13 12.18 12.17
N SER A 40 13.59 13.38 11.94
CA SER A 40 13.79 14.50 12.87
C SER A 40 12.89 14.31 14.08
N VAL A 41 13.48 14.45 15.27
CA VAL A 41 12.80 14.28 16.55
C VAL A 41 13.07 15.49 17.44
N GLY A 42 12.03 15.94 18.16
CA GLY A 42 12.08 17.16 18.95
C GLY A 42 11.00 17.21 20.02
N THR A 43 10.72 18.42 20.51
CA THR A 43 9.72 18.68 21.57
C THR A 43 8.63 19.66 21.13
N LYS A 44 8.72 20.21 19.92
CA LYS A 44 7.77 21.20 19.41
C LYS A 44 6.50 20.52 18.94
N SER A 45 5.43 20.75 19.69
CA SER A 45 4.13 20.09 19.54
C SER A 45 3.17 20.90 18.66
N LEU A 46 2.39 20.20 17.81
CA LEU A 46 1.23 20.74 17.09
C LEU A 46 -0.08 20.53 17.85
N LYS A 47 -0.04 19.95 19.04
CA LYS A 47 -1.23 19.58 19.84
C LYS A 47 -2.25 20.71 19.94
N ALA A 48 -1.81 21.94 20.22
CA ALA A 48 -2.71 23.09 20.32
C ALA A 48 -3.43 23.40 18.99
N SER A 49 -2.75 23.24 17.84
CA SER A 49 -3.38 23.44 16.51
C SER A 49 -4.36 22.31 16.20
N ILE A 50 -4.00 21.06 16.54
CA ILE A 50 -4.85 19.88 16.37
C ILE A 50 -6.13 20.02 17.18
N GLU A 51 -6.03 20.28 18.49
CA GLU A 51 -7.18 20.36 19.39
C GLU A 51 -8.12 21.54 19.05
N SER A 52 -7.59 22.63 18.47
CA SER A 52 -8.40 23.80 18.11
C SER A 52 -9.08 23.70 16.74
N HIS A 53 -8.50 22.98 15.79
CA HIS A 53 -8.98 22.97 14.39
C HIS A 53 -9.48 21.61 13.90
N LEU A 54 -9.31 20.54 14.67
CA LEU A 54 -9.73 19.18 14.30
C LEU A 54 -10.61 18.58 15.41
N PRO A 55 -11.84 19.10 15.61
CA PRO A 55 -12.70 18.77 16.76
C PRO A 55 -13.14 17.30 16.82
N ASN A 56 -13.11 16.59 15.68
CA ASN A 56 -13.53 15.18 15.60
C ASN A 56 -12.47 14.20 16.16
N PHE A 57 -11.35 14.73 16.67
CA PHE A 57 -10.28 13.99 17.34
C PHE A 57 -10.08 14.48 18.78
N TYR A 58 -10.19 13.56 19.75
CA TYR A 58 -10.06 13.85 21.17
C TYR A 58 -8.76 13.30 21.73
N ASN A 59 -8.30 13.93 22.81
CA ASN A 59 -7.11 13.51 23.55
C ASN A 59 -5.89 13.34 22.65
N ALA A 60 -5.62 14.34 21.79
CA ALA A 60 -4.49 14.30 20.88
C ALA A 60 -3.15 14.16 21.63
N GLN A 61 -2.33 13.22 21.16
CA GLN A 61 -1.02 12.87 21.71
C GLN A 61 -0.03 12.65 20.58
N GLU A 62 1.09 13.35 20.59
CA GLU A 62 2.17 13.16 19.59
C GLU A 62 3.21 12.13 20.05
N VAL A 63 2.85 11.28 21.00
CA VAL A 63 3.72 10.25 21.56
C VAL A 63 3.55 8.96 20.79
N LEU A 64 4.63 8.49 20.15
CA LEU A 64 4.66 7.23 19.40
C LEU A 64 5.57 6.23 20.12
N PRO A 65 5.05 5.11 20.61
CA PRO A 65 5.84 4.02 21.19
C PRO A 65 7.02 3.57 20.33
N SER A 66 6.90 3.59 19.00
CA SER A 66 7.99 3.24 18.07
C SER A 66 9.25 4.12 18.21
N LEU A 67 9.13 5.35 18.74
CA LEU A 67 10.28 6.23 18.99
C LEU A 67 11.17 5.73 20.13
N SER A 68 10.65 4.88 21.03
CA SER A 68 11.48 4.22 22.05
C SER A 68 12.57 3.33 21.43
N LEU A 69 12.33 2.79 20.23
CA LEU A 69 13.32 1.99 19.49
C LEU A 69 14.53 2.82 19.07
N LEU A 70 14.38 4.16 19.00
CA LEU A 70 15.44 5.11 18.66
C LEU A 70 16.20 5.65 19.88
N GLU A 71 15.98 5.10 21.08
CA GLU A 71 16.61 5.53 22.35
C GLU A 71 16.33 7.01 22.68
N SER A 72 15.26 7.56 22.11
CA SER A 72 14.79 8.91 22.28
C SER A 72 13.51 8.91 23.12
N GLU A 73 13.64 8.67 24.42
CA GLU A 73 12.49 8.75 25.32
C GLU A 73 11.92 10.18 25.32
N ASN A 74 10.59 10.28 25.27
CA ASN A 74 9.84 11.54 25.33
C ASN A 74 10.07 12.53 24.17
N GLN A 75 10.57 12.06 23.03
CA GLN A 75 10.63 12.87 21.82
C GLN A 75 9.40 12.62 20.94
N ILE A 76 9.04 13.62 20.14
CA ILE A 76 7.99 13.53 19.12
C ILE A 76 8.64 13.67 17.75
N LEU A 77 8.01 13.11 16.71
CA LEU A 77 8.42 13.36 15.33
C LEU A 77 8.26 14.85 15.04
N GLN A 78 9.34 15.50 14.63
CA GLN A 78 9.32 16.92 14.36
C GLN A 78 8.54 17.17 13.07
N SER A 79 7.41 17.85 13.22
CA SER A 79 6.67 18.33 12.06
C SER A 79 7.40 19.53 11.42
N PRO A 80 7.44 19.58 10.07
CA PRO A 80 7.76 20.81 9.34
C PRO A 80 6.74 21.93 9.62
N LEU A 81 5.49 21.58 9.91
CA LEU A 81 4.49 22.55 10.36
C LEU A 81 4.79 22.98 11.78
N THR A 82 4.70 24.28 12.02
CA THR A 82 4.92 24.88 13.34
C THR A 82 3.62 25.30 14.00
N SER A 83 2.63 25.66 13.20
CA SER A 83 1.25 25.92 13.54
C SER A 83 0.43 25.77 12.25
N PHE A 84 -0.86 25.46 12.38
CA PHE A 84 -1.76 25.48 11.23
C PHE A 84 -3.18 25.83 11.61
N THR A 85 -3.92 26.31 10.62
CA THR A 85 -5.37 26.48 10.62
C THR A 85 -5.96 25.68 9.47
N VAL A 86 -7.20 25.23 9.60
CA VAL A 86 -7.88 24.43 8.59
C VAL A 86 -8.88 25.32 7.83
N SER A 87 -8.92 25.18 6.51
CA SER A 87 -9.94 25.77 5.65
C SER A 87 -10.66 24.66 4.89
N GLY A 88 -11.98 24.53 5.06
CA GLY A 88 -12.80 23.46 4.48
C GLY A 88 -13.39 22.51 5.53
N GLU A 89 -14.06 21.44 5.08
CA GLU A 89 -14.65 20.43 5.97
C GLU A 89 -13.56 19.52 6.56
N ALA A 90 -13.57 19.35 7.88
CA ALA A 90 -12.54 18.58 8.60
C ALA A 90 -12.67 17.05 8.44
N ASP A 91 -13.80 16.58 7.90
CA ASP A 91 -14.15 15.15 7.84
C ASP A 91 -13.61 14.42 6.61
N THR A 92 -13.01 15.14 5.67
CA THR A 92 -12.46 14.56 4.45
C THR A 92 -11.02 14.06 4.65
N PHE A 93 -10.64 13.04 3.89
CA PHE A 93 -9.23 12.61 3.79
C PHE A 93 -8.32 13.69 3.23
N PHE A 94 -8.87 14.70 2.56
CA PHE A 94 -8.13 15.84 2.05
C PHE A 94 -8.43 17.05 2.91
N LEU A 95 -7.39 17.75 3.36
CA LEU A 95 -7.53 19.02 4.06
C LEU A 95 -6.72 20.09 3.33
N ASN A 96 -7.31 21.28 3.19
CA ASN A 96 -6.54 22.46 2.84
C ASN A 96 -6.20 23.21 4.13
N ILE A 97 -4.92 23.23 4.47
CA ILE A 97 -4.44 23.93 5.66
C ILE A 97 -3.66 25.17 5.29
N VAL A 98 -3.77 26.20 6.12
CA VAL A 98 -2.85 27.34 6.10
C VAL A 98 -1.92 27.17 7.29
N GLY A 99 -0.67 26.82 7.02
CA GLY A 99 0.32 26.49 8.04
C GLY A 99 1.63 27.24 7.88
N GLU A 100 2.29 27.50 9.00
CA GLU A 100 3.66 28.05 9.03
C GLU A 100 4.68 26.91 8.98
N ILE A 101 5.57 26.92 7.99
CA ILE A 101 6.56 25.85 7.79
C ILE A 101 7.92 26.30 8.35
N ALA A 102 8.60 25.44 9.11
CA ALA A 102 9.82 25.78 9.82
C ALA A 102 10.99 26.24 8.92
N ASP A 103 11.06 25.74 7.69
CA ASP A 103 12.13 26.00 6.73
C ASP A 103 11.83 27.15 5.75
N ILE A 104 10.60 27.68 5.76
CA ILE A 104 10.15 28.73 4.84
C ILE A 104 9.55 29.89 5.63
N SER A 105 9.98 31.11 5.32
CA SER A 105 9.41 32.30 5.95
C SER A 105 7.95 32.50 5.51
N GLY A 106 7.01 32.42 6.47
CA GLY A 106 5.60 32.77 6.31
C GLY A 106 4.64 31.58 6.26
N SER A 107 3.35 31.88 6.25
CA SER A 107 2.28 30.87 6.13
C SER A 107 2.10 30.45 4.68
N LYS A 108 1.91 29.15 4.43
CA LYS A 108 1.58 28.57 3.13
C LYS A 108 0.23 27.89 3.17
N ASN A 109 -0.48 27.97 2.04
CA ASN A 109 -1.62 27.10 1.79
C ASN A 109 -1.10 25.76 1.26
N LEU A 110 -1.45 24.67 1.94
CA LEU A 110 -1.02 23.31 1.64
C LEU A 110 -2.25 22.43 1.51
N ALA A 111 -2.35 21.73 0.38
CA ALA A 111 -3.29 20.63 0.23
C ALA A 111 -2.63 19.36 0.78
N LEU A 112 -3.23 18.79 1.82
CA LEU A 112 -2.72 17.63 2.52
C LEU A 112 -3.67 16.45 2.38
N PHE A 113 -3.08 15.26 2.40
CA PHE A 113 -3.79 14.01 2.65
C PHE A 113 -3.65 13.62 4.12
N VAL A 114 -4.75 13.19 4.72
CA VAL A 114 -4.87 12.78 6.11
C VAL A 114 -5.05 11.27 6.16
N LYS A 115 -3.97 10.54 6.41
CA LYS A 115 -4.02 9.09 6.60
C LYS A 115 -4.50 8.81 8.03
N LYS A 116 -5.52 7.97 8.18
CA LYS A 116 -6.04 7.50 9.47
C LYS A 116 -5.80 6.00 9.57
N VAL A 117 -4.95 5.58 10.49
CA VAL A 117 -4.65 4.16 10.75
C VAL A 117 -5.16 3.82 12.13
N HIS A 118 -5.89 2.71 12.27
CA HIS A 118 -6.35 2.27 13.57
C HIS A 118 -5.18 1.78 14.44
N LEU A 119 -5.24 2.05 15.75
CA LEU A 119 -4.23 1.53 16.69
C LEU A 119 -4.52 0.11 17.16
N ILE A 120 -5.77 -0.33 17.03
CA ILE A 120 -6.23 -1.70 17.28
C ILE A 120 -7.04 -2.18 16.08
N GLU A 121 -7.01 -3.47 15.82
CA GLU A 121 -7.62 -4.09 14.66
C GLU A 121 -9.16 -4.08 14.78
N PRO A 122 -9.89 -3.58 13.76
CA PRO A 122 -11.35 -3.49 13.77
C PRO A 122 -12.05 -4.84 13.95
N ILE A 123 -11.63 -5.89 13.23
CA ILE A 123 -12.30 -7.20 13.29
C ILE A 123 -12.18 -7.84 14.68
N PRO A 124 -11.00 -7.98 15.31
CA PRO A 124 -10.90 -8.45 16.69
C PRO A 124 -11.64 -7.54 17.70
N TYR A 125 -11.69 -6.22 17.47
CA TYR A 125 -12.53 -5.34 18.28
C TYR A 125 -14.01 -5.71 18.15
N MET A 126 -14.50 -5.94 16.93
CA MET A 126 -15.88 -6.36 16.66
C MET A 126 -16.19 -7.73 17.30
N GLN A 127 -15.21 -8.63 17.41
CA GLN A 127 -15.31 -9.91 18.11
C GLN A 127 -15.42 -9.76 19.64
N GLY A 128 -14.90 -8.65 20.18
CA GLY A 128 -14.85 -8.35 21.60
C GLY A 128 -13.52 -8.67 22.26
N ASP A 129 -12.45 -8.88 21.46
CA ASP A 129 -11.10 -9.11 21.98
C ASP A 129 -10.46 -7.84 22.55
N TYR A 130 -10.92 -6.68 22.10
CA TYR A 130 -10.52 -5.38 22.63
C TYR A 130 -11.67 -4.71 23.38
N ALA A 131 -11.32 -3.86 24.34
CA ALA A 131 -12.26 -3.06 25.09
C ALA A 131 -11.83 -1.60 25.07
N LEU A 132 -12.74 -0.70 24.70
CA LEU A 132 -12.49 0.74 24.65
C LEU A 132 -13.32 1.45 25.73
N PRO A 133 -12.81 1.58 26.96
CA PRO A 133 -13.52 2.33 27.99
C PRO A 133 -13.61 3.82 27.61
N LYS A 134 -14.72 4.46 28.01
CA LYS A 134 -14.89 5.92 27.86
C LYS A 134 -13.81 6.69 28.62
N ASP A 135 -13.46 6.20 29.81
CA ASP A 135 -12.38 6.72 30.63
C ASP A 135 -11.37 5.60 30.91
N GLY A 136 -10.20 5.69 30.25
CA GLY A 136 -9.10 4.73 30.40
C GLY A 136 -8.24 4.94 31.66
N ALA A 137 -8.49 5.99 32.45
CA ALA A 137 -7.75 6.25 33.68
C ALA A 137 -8.29 5.49 34.90
N LEU A 138 -9.45 4.83 34.77
CA LEU A 138 -10.06 4.04 35.84
C LEU A 138 -9.85 2.54 35.63
N PRO A 139 -9.66 1.74 36.70
CA PRO A 139 -9.52 0.30 36.59
C PRO A 139 -10.71 -0.35 35.86
N GLN A 140 -10.42 -1.21 34.89
CA GLN A 140 -11.41 -2.01 34.17
C GLN A 140 -11.04 -3.49 34.30
N PRO A 141 -11.95 -4.36 34.76
CA PRO A 141 -11.68 -5.79 34.99
C PRO A 141 -11.65 -6.65 33.71
N ALA A 142 -11.57 -6.05 32.52
CA ALA A 142 -11.64 -6.76 31.26
C ALA A 142 -10.25 -7.19 30.74
N GLU A 143 -10.07 -8.48 30.45
CA GLU A 143 -8.90 -8.98 29.69
C GLU A 143 -8.72 -8.21 28.37
N GLY A 144 -9.83 -7.87 27.69
CA GLY A 144 -9.78 -7.08 26.47
C GLY A 144 -9.19 -5.68 26.66
N TRP A 145 -9.30 -5.07 27.84
CA TRP A 145 -8.63 -3.79 28.12
C TRP A 145 -7.12 -3.97 28.25
N GLN A 146 -6.66 -5.06 28.86
CA GLN A 146 -5.23 -5.38 28.93
C GLN A 146 -4.66 -5.63 27.53
N ARG A 147 -5.37 -6.37 26.67
CA ARG A 147 -4.98 -6.58 25.26
C ARG A 147 -4.93 -5.25 24.48
N THR A 148 -5.92 -4.38 24.70
CA THR A 148 -5.97 -3.04 24.09
C THR A 148 -4.75 -2.21 24.52
N LEU A 149 -4.44 -2.18 25.81
CA LEU A 149 -3.27 -1.46 26.32
C LEU A 149 -1.97 -2.06 25.77
N ALA A 150 -1.85 -3.39 25.72
CA ALA A 150 -0.69 -4.05 25.14
C ALA A 150 -0.48 -3.64 23.68
N LYS A 151 -1.55 -3.69 22.86
CA LYS A 151 -1.50 -3.33 21.44
C LYS A 151 -1.20 -1.84 21.20
N ILE A 152 -1.84 -0.93 21.94
CA ILE A 152 -1.61 0.53 21.80
C ILE A 152 -0.20 0.93 22.27
N HIS A 153 0.40 0.20 23.20
CA HIS A 153 1.76 0.47 23.67
C HIS A 153 2.84 -0.36 22.97
N ASP A 154 2.50 -1.20 22.00
CA ASP A 154 3.47 -1.97 21.23
C ASP A 154 4.34 -1.01 20.39
N PRO A 155 5.68 -0.97 20.58
CA PRO A 155 6.56 -0.16 19.74
C PRO A 155 6.59 -0.58 18.27
N TYR A 156 6.17 -1.79 17.94
CA TYR A 156 6.09 -2.32 16.58
C TYR A 156 4.68 -2.24 15.99
N ASN A 157 3.71 -1.63 16.70
CA ASN A 157 2.37 -1.41 16.17
C ASN A 157 2.43 -0.81 14.77
N GLU A 158 1.71 -1.44 13.85
CA GLU A 158 1.69 -1.10 12.44
C GLU A 158 1.58 0.40 12.15
N ALA A 159 0.65 1.08 12.84
CA ALA A 159 0.42 2.51 12.65
C ALA A 159 1.68 3.33 12.97
N TYR A 160 2.34 3.01 14.08
CA TYR A 160 3.52 3.76 14.54
C TYR A 160 4.72 3.56 13.63
N ILE A 161 4.88 2.34 13.10
CA ILE A 161 5.95 2.02 12.15
C ILE A 161 5.67 2.67 10.79
N ASP A 162 4.42 2.68 10.31
CA ASP A 162 4.01 3.37 9.08
C ASP A 162 4.32 4.89 9.14
N ALA A 163 3.93 5.55 10.24
CA ALA A 163 4.21 6.97 10.43
C ALA A 163 5.71 7.27 10.55
N LEU A 164 6.46 6.42 11.25
CA LEU A 164 7.91 6.55 11.37
C LEU A 164 8.62 6.33 10.03
N CYS A 165 8.17 5.35 9.25
CA CYS A 165 8.68 5.07 7.90
C CYS A 165 8.41 6.26 6.98
N SER A 166 7.18 6.79 7.01
CA SER A 166 6.80 7.99 6.27
C SER A 166 7.68 9.20 6.58
N ALA A 167 7.90 9.49 7.87
CA ALA A 167 8.78 10.58 8.29
C ALA A 167 10.23 10.33 7.86
N THR A 168 10.68 9.08 7.87
CA THR A 168 12.04 8.69 7.44
C THR A 168 12.22 8.88 5.93
N LEU A 169 11.31 8.36 5.11
CA LEU A 169 11.39 8.45 3.65
C LEU A 169 11.19 9.89 3.15
N SER A 170 10.40 10.70 3.85
CA SER A 170 10.29 12.15 3.60
C SER A 170 11.65 12.87 3.68
N ARG A 171 12.59 12.40 4.52
CA ARG A 171 13.96 12.96 4.59
C ARG A 171 14.71 12.84 3.27
N LEU A 172 14.41 11.83 2.44
CA LEU A 172 15.01 11.72 1.11
C LEU A 172 14.55 12.83 0.17
N VAL A 173 13.32 13.32 0.34
CA VAL A 173 12.78 14.46 -0.43
C VAL A 173 13.37 15.75 0.08
N GLU A 174 13.39 15.94 1.41
CA GLU A 174 13.86 17.15 2.07
C GLU A 174 15.37 17.41 1.89
N LEU A 175 16.13 16.36 1.58
CA LEU A 175 17.58 16.41 1.34
C LEU A 175 17.95 16.23 -0.13
N ASP A 176 16.99 16.39 -1.04
CA ASP A 176 17.17 16.27 -2.48
C ASP A 176 17.87 14.95 -2.90
N LYS A 177 17.53 13.84 -2.24
CA LYS A 177 18.03 12.49 -2.55
C LYS A 177 17.10 11.72 -3.47
N SER A 178 15.79 11.87 -3.31
CA SER A 178 14.78 11.26 -4.18
C SER A 178 13.51 12.09 -4.19
N PRO A 179 12.92 12.38 -5.36
CA PRO A 179 11.65 13.08 -5.46
C PRO A 179 10.44 12.13 -5.30
N HIS A 180 10.67 10.82 -5.17
CA HIS A 180 9.66 9.78 -5.33
C HIS A 180 8.95 9.35 -4.02
N TRP A 181 9.00 10.20 -3.00
CA TRP A 181 8.33 9.98 -1.72
C TRP A 181 7.44 11.16 -1.39
N CYS A 182 6.38 10.93 -0.62
CA CYS A 182 5.51 12.00 -0.14
C CYS A 182 6.19 12.77 0.99
N ARG A 183 6.02 14.09 1.02
CA ARG A 183 6.39 14.86 2.20
C ARG A 183 5.51 14.50 3.40
N PHE A 184 6.13 14.44 4.57
CA PHE A 184 5.50 14.22 5.87
C PHE A 184 5.33 15.55 6.60
N TYR A 185 4.12 15.84 7.08
CA TYR A 185 3.78 17.11 7.74
C TYR A 185 3.41 16.95 9.22
N GLY A 186 3.60 15.77 9.81
CA GLY A 186 3.31 15.50 11.21
C GLY A 186 2.36 14.34 11.41
N THR A 187 2.31 13.85 12.65
CA THR A 187 1.45 12.74 13.05
C THR A 187 1.06 12.87 14.52
N PHE A 188 -0.10 12.34 14.88
CA PHE A 188 -0.56 12.27 16.26
C PHE A 188 -1.53 11.10 16.46
N ASN A 189 -1.59 10.62 17.69
CA ASN A 189 -2.60 9.67 18.17
C ASN A 189 -3.78 10.42 18.74
N ALA A 190 -4.98 9.91 18.52
CA ALA A 190 -6.20 10.46 19.10
C ALA A 190 -7.31 9.40 19.18
N ARG A 191 -8.40 9.75 19.83
CA ARG A 191 -9.68 9.04 19.67
C ARG A 191 -10.50 9.76 18.62
N ALA A 192 -10.86 9.06 17.55
CA ALA A 192 -11.76 9.58 16.53
C ALA A 192 -13.22 9.42 16.98
N ASP A 193 -14.03 10.47 16.79
CA ASP A 193 -15.48 10.41 17.02
C ASP A 193 -16.13 9.31 16.20
N LYS A 194 -15.73 9.24 14.93
CA LYS A 194 -16.20 8.26 13.96
C LYS A 194 -15.00 7.69 13.20
N HIS A 195 -14.86 6.37 13.26
CA HIS A 195 -13.93 5.61 12.44
C HIS A 195 -14.71 4.66 11.54
N VAL A 196 -14.28 4.54 10.29
CA VAL A 196 -14.94 3.72 9.27
C VAL A 196 -13.91 2.73 8.74
N TYR A 197 -14.28 1.44 8.70
CA TYR A 197 -13.43 0.37 8.19
C TYR A 197 -14.22 -0.45 7.16
N ASN A 198 -13.61 -0.69 6.00
CA ASN A 198 -14.21 -1.50 4.94
C ASN A 198 -14.19 -2.97 5.38
N ILE A 199 -15.32 -3.66 5.24
CA ILE A 199 -15.47 -5.09 5.54
C ILE A 199 -16.15 -5.83 4.37
N THR A 200 -16.08 -5.27 3.16
CA THR A 200 -16.83 -5.76 1.99
C THR A 200 -16.52 -7.21 1.69
N ASP A 201 -15.27 -7.63 1.85
CA ASP A 201 -14.83 -8.97 1.49
C ASP A 201 -15.17 -9.95 2.64
N GLU A 202 -15.00 -9.51 3.88
CA GLU A 202 -15.22 -10.34 5.06
C GLU A 202 -16.71 -10.45 5.44
N ILE A 203 -17.58 -9.50 5.06
CA ILE A 203 -18.99 -9.48 5.49
C ILE A 203 -19.75 -10.76 5.12
N SER A 204 -19.36 -11.40 4.00
CA SER A 204 -19.93 -12.65 3.51
C SER A 204 -19.88 -13.76 4.57
N THR A 205 -18.79 -13.80 5.35
CA THR A 205 -18.57 -14.75 6.44
C THR A 205 -19.00 -14.18 7.78
N LEU A 206 -18.59 -12.95 8.08
CA LEU A 206 -18.82 -12.30 9.38
C LEU A 206 -20.30 -12.22 9.75
N LYS A 207 -21.20 -12.00 8.79
CA LYS A 207 -22.64 -11.82 9.07
C LYS A 207 -23.31 -13.05 9.70
N TYR A 208 -22.76 -14.25 9.47
CA TYR A 208 -23.29 -15.50 10.02
C TYR A 208 -22.73 -15.84 11.41
N GLU A 209 -21.73 -15.10 11.86
CA GLU A 209 -21.12 -15.32 13.16
C GLU A 209 -22.02 -14.88 14.31
N ARG A 210 -22.11 -15.71 15.36
CA ARG A 210 -22.94 -15.41 16.53
C ARG A 210 -22.46 -14.17 17.27
N TRP A 211 -21.14 -14.00 17.38
CA TRP A 211 -20.54 -12.84 18.04
C TRP A 211 -20.85 -11.55 17.28
N PHE A 212 -20.89 -11.59 15.95
CA PHE A 212 -21.12 -10.41 15.10
C PHE A 212 -22.50 -9.81 15.37
N GLN A 213 -23.55 -10.64 15.32
CA GLN A 213 -24.92 -10.18 15.58
C GLN A 213 -25.11 -9.72 17.03
N LYS A 214 -24.48 -10.42 17.99
CA LYS A 214 -24.53 -10.06 19.41
C LYS A 214 -23.89 -8.69 19.67
N ASN A 215 -22.68 -8.46 19.15
CA ASN A 215 -21.91 -7.27 19.43
C ASN A 215 -22.42 -6.05 18.63
N LYS A 216 -22.97 -6.27 17.42
CA LYS A 216 -23.74 -5.27 16.68
C LYS A 216 -24.96 -4.81 17.49
N LYS A 217 -25.77 -5.74 18.03
CA LYS A 217 -26.93 -5.41 18.90
C LYS A 217 -26.52 -4.70 20.19
N ALA A 218 -25.34 -5.00 20.72
CA ALA A 218 -24.78 -4.33 21.89
C ALA A 218 -24.28 -2.89 21.58
N GLY A 219 -24.30 -2.46 20.31
CA GLY A 219 -23.88 -1.13 19.90
C GLY A 219 -22.37 -0.94 19.83
N MET A 220 -21.58 -2.02 19.70
CA MET A 220 -20.12 -1.91 19.56
C MET A 220 -19.70 -1.32 18.21
N PHE A 221 -20.49 -1.56 17.16
CA PHE A 221 -20.28 -1.05 15.82
C PHE A 221 -21.62 -1.02 15.06
N THR A 222 -21.67 -0.24 13.99
CA THR A 222 -22.79 -0.25 13.04
C THR A 222 -22.30 -0.63 11.65
N ILE A 223 -23.19 -1.12 10.79
CA ILE A 223 -22.86 -1.45 9.40
C ILE A 223 -23.56 -0.46 8.48
N ARG A 224 -22.79 0.17 7.61
CA ARG A 224 -23.26 1.03 6.53
C ARG A 224 -23.03 0.32 5.21
N THR A 225 -24.06 0.26 4.39
CA THR A 225 -23.99 -0.28 3.01
C THR A 225 -24.00 0.88 2.02
N VAL A 226 -23.23 0.78 0.94
CA VAL A 226 -23.18 1.74 -0.16
C VAL A 226 -23.32 0.97 -1.48
N GLY A 227 -24.37 1.23 -2.25
CA GLY A 227 -24.70 0.52 -3.50
C GLY A 227 -26.20 0.35 -3.69
N GLU A 228 -26.64 -0.10 -4.88
CA GLU A 228 -28.03 -0.51 -5.13
C GLU A 228 -28.21 -1.98 -4.74
N ASP A 229 -28.94 -2.24 -3.67
CA ASP A 229 -29.23 -3.59 -3.20
C ASP A 229 -30.49 -4.10 -3.91
N HIS A 230 -30.34 -5.00 -4.88
CA HIS A 230 -31.48 -5.60 -5.57
C HIS A 230 -32.19 -6.70 -4.76
N ASP A 231 -31.66 -7.12 -3.60
CA ASP A 231 -32.20 -8.28 -2.86
C ASP A 231 -32.40 -8.10 -1.34
N VAL A 232 -32.46 -6.86 -0.85
CA VAL A 232 -32.90 -6.58 0.53
C VAL A 232 -34.20 -5.77 0.53
N LYS A 233 -35.30 -6.44 0.91
CA LYS A 233 -36.47 -5.73 1.44
C LYS A 233 -36.01 -4.83 2.58
N PRO A 234 -36.35 -3.54 2.58
CA PRO A 234 -35.84 -2.61 3.58
C PRO A 234 -36.28 -3.08 4.97
N LEU A 235 -35.30 -3.49 5.79
CA LEU A 235 -35.48 -3.71 7.21
C LEU A 235 -35.32 -2.34 7.90
N VAL A 236 -36.33 -1.50 7.71
CA VAL A 236 -36.56 -0.33 8.57
C VAL A 236 -38.04 -0.31 8.91
N GLU A 237 -38.38 -0.80 10.11
CA GLU A 237 -39.58 -0.36 10.78
C GLU A 237 -39.19 0.90 11.56
N ILE A 238 -39.60 2.05 11.03
CA ILE A 238 -39.57 3.32 11.75
C ILE A 238 -40.52 3.18 12.93
N VAL A 239 -40.03 3.39 14.15
CA VAL A 239 -40.91 3.75 15.27
C VAL A 239 -40.35 5.02 15.91
N GLU A 240 -40.96 6.15 15.54
CA GLU A 240 -40.90 7.36 16.36
C GLU A 240 -41.65 7.16 17.68
N GLU A 241 -41.21 7.90 18.69
CA GLU A 241 -41.61 7.84 20.09
C GLU A 241 -43.12 7.91 20.36
N GLY A 242 -43.57 7.11 21.32
CA GLY A 242 -44.69 7.45 22.21
C GLY A 242 -45.80 6.40 22.33
N GLY A 243 -45.76 5.59 23.40
CA GLY A 243 -46.94 4.84 23.84
C GLY A 243 -46.64 3.56 24.62
N ALA A 244 -47.38 3.34 25.69
CA ALA A 244 -47.16 2.31 26.72
C ALA A 244 -47.12 0.86 26.21
N ILE A 245 -46.37 0.04 26.95
CA ILE A 245 -46.33 -1.42 26.87
C ILE A 245 -47.68 -2.00 27.29
N GLU A 246 -48.28 -2.85 26.45
CA GLU A 246 -49.12 -3.96 26.90
C GLU A 246 -48.71 -5.25 26.17
N CYS A 247 -48.36 -6.26 26.97
CA CYS A 247 -48.10 -7.61 26.50
C CYS A 247 -49.43 -8.32 26.19
N VAL A 248 -49.52 -9.05 25.07
CA VAL A 248 -50.40 -10.22 24.99
C VAL A 248 -49.90 -11.26 23.98
N ASP A 249 -50.07 -12.50 24.39
CA ASP A 249 -49.66 -13.75 23.78
C ASP A 249 -50.34 -14.08 22.44
N LEU A 250 -49.62 -14.93 21.71
CA LEU A 250 -49.98 -15.68 20.52
C LEU A 250 -51.31 -16.45 20.66
N GLU A 251 -52.34 -16.18 19.82
CA GLU A 251 -53.33 -17.20 19.44
C GLU A 251 -54.20 -16.85 18.19
N SER A 252 -54.17 -17.78 17.23
CA SER A 252 -55.26 -18.24 16.32
C SER A 252 -56.01 -17.29 15.36
N LEU A 253 -55.79 -17.56 14.06
CA LEU A 253 -56.77 -17.90 13.01
C LEU A 253 -58.22 -17.37 13.14
N SER A 254 -58.67 -16.57 12.17
CA SER A 254 -59.78 -16.85 11.23
C SER A 254 -60.55 -15.59 10.78
N GLY A 255 -61.00 -15.58 9.52
CA GLY A 255 -62.33 -15.04 9.18
C GLY A 255 -62.41 -13.67 8.50
N SER A 256 -62.34 -13.70 7.16
CA SER A 256 -63.13 -12.98 6.13
C SER A 256 -63.79 -11.60 6.38
N ASN A 257 -63.78 -10.85 5.27
CA ASN A 257 -64.83 -10.00 4.67
C ASN A 257 -64.86 -8.48 4.96
N LYS A 258 -64.50 -7.78 3.87
CA LYS A 258 -65.28 -6.80 3.09
C LYS A 258 -65.39 -5.33 3.55
N SER A 259 -65.37 -4.54 2.47
CA SER A 259 -66.09 -3.30 2.16
C SER A 259 -65.55 -1.96 2.66
N ASP A 260 -65.04 -1.22 1.67
CA ASP A 260 -65.64 0.01 1.10
C ASP A 260 -65.12 1.39 1.53
N GLU A 261 -64.79 2.12 0.45
CA GLU A 261 -65.00 3.55 0.17
C GLU A 261 -64.07 4.57 0.85
N SER A 262 -63.24 5.28 0.05
CA SER A 262 -63.51 6.60 -0.57
C SER A 262 -63.24 7.71 0.46
N GLU A 263 -62.43 8.75 0.24
CA GLU A 263 -62.47 9.73 -0.84
C GLU A 263 -61.11 10.43 -1.00
N CYS A 264 -60.95 10.99 -2.19
CA CYS A 264 -59.90 11.81 -2.74
C CYS A 264 -60.08 13.29 -2.35
N ILE A 265 -58.98 14.04 -2.21
CA ILE A 265 -58.93 15.48 -2.51
C ILE A 265 -57.59 15.79 -3.19
N GLU A 266 -57.70 16.34 -4.40
CA GLU A 266 -56.66 16.86 -5.28
C GLU A 266 -56.24 18.31 -4.92
N ASP A 267 -55.33 18.84 -5.74
CA ASP A 267 -54.99 20.25 -5.97
C ASP A 267 -53.87 20.82 -5.07
N ASP A 268 -52.88 21.55 -5.57
CA ASP A 268 -52.71 22.20 -6.86
C ASP A 268 -51.22 22.56 -7.06
N VAL A 269 -50.77 22.53 -8.31
CA VAL A 269 -49.45 23.05 -8.73
C VAL A 269 -49.66 24.46 -9.27
N PRO A 270 -48.67 25.36 -9.11
CA PRO A 270 -48.25 26.04 -10.34
C PRO A 270 -46.74 26.18 -10.47
N SER A 271 -46.29 25.85 -11.69
CA SER A 271 -44.99 26.13 -12.26
C SER A 271 -44.71 27.62 -12.42
N THR A 272 -43.44 27.99 -12.29
CA THR A 272 -42.84 29.07 -13.09
C THR A 272 -41.42 28.67 -13.46
N ASP A 273 -41.20 28.56 -14.77
CA ASP A 273 -39.90 28.41 -15.42
C ASP A 273 -39.06 29.68 -15.26
N ASP A 274 -37.76 29.51 -15.01
CA ASP A 274 -36.74 30.45 -15.47
C ASP A 274 -35.42 29.70 -15.72
N GLU A 275 -35.02 29.67 -16.98
CA GLU A 275 -33.73 29.12 -17.42
C GLU A 275 -32.58 30.06 -17.03
N SER A 276 -31.55 29.52 -16.38
CA SER A 276 -30.19 30.04 -16.56
C SER A 276 -29.14 28.93 -16.42
N SER A 277 -28.27 28.88 -17.44
CA SER A 277 -27.19 27.93 -17.64
C SER A 277 -26.21 27.87 -16.45
N SER A 278 -26.05 26.67 -15.88
CA SER A 278 -24.99 26.38 -14.90
C SER A 278 -24.26 25.11 -15.31
N VAL A 279 -22.97 25.28 -15.59
CA VAL A 279 -21.95 24.24 -15.79
C VAL A 279 -22.01 23.23 -14.65
N LYS A 280 -22.38 21.99 -14.95
CA LYS A 280 -22.26 20.87 -14.01
C LYS A 280 -20.78 20.52 -13.88
N SER A 281 -20.17 20.95 -12.78
CA SER A 281 -18.96 20.33 -12.27
C SER A 281 -19.31 18.90 -11.89
N LEU A 282 -18.90 17.94 -12.72
CA LEU A 282 -18.88 16.54 -12.32
C LEU A 282 -17.79 16.42 -11.26
N ALA A 283 -18.21 16.39 -9.99
CA ALA A 283 -17.34 16.03 -8.90
C ALA A 283 -17.09 14.52 -9.01
N GLU A 284 -15.95 14.16 -9.58
CA GLU A 284 -15.46 12.77 -9.53
C GLU A 284 -15.27 12.36 -8.07
N PRO A 285 -15.72 11.16 -7.68
CA PRO A 285 -15.56 10.67 -6.31
C PRO A 285 -14.07 10.50 -5.98
N PRO A 286 -13.65 10.81 -4.73
CA PRO A 286 -12.26 10.68 -4.34
C PRO A 286 -11.79 9.22 -4.38
N VAL A 287 -10.71 8.97 -5.12
CA VAL A 287 -9.94 7.71 -5.11
C VAL A 287 -9.58 7.35 -3.66
N ARG A 288 -10.00 6.17 -3.22
CA ARG A 288 -9.81 5.68 -1.85
C ARG A 288 -8.56 4.81 -1.80
N ILE A 289 -7.69 5.08 -0.82
CA ILE A 289 -6.63 4.15 -0.42
C ILE A 289 -7.25 3.29 0.69
N SER A 290 -7.84 2.17 0.30
CA SER A 290 -8.15 1.07 1.20
C SER A 290 -6.91 0.18 1.31
N LYS A 291 -6.61 -0.30 2.53
CA LYS A 291 -5.91 -1.58 2.66
C LYS A 291 -6.83 -2.62 2.05
N LEU A 292 -6.55 -3.03 0.82
CA LEU A 292 -7.18 -4.18 0.21
C LEU A 292 -6.45 -5.40 0.75
N GLN A 293 -7.19 -6.32 1.36
CA GLN A 293 -6.74 -7.71 1.33
C GLN A 293 -6.99 -8.15 -0.11
N ASP A 294 -5.91 -8.39 -0.87
CA ASP A 294 -6.02 -8.85 -2.24
C ASP A 294 -6.52 -10.30 -2.25
N GLU A 295 -7.83 -10.49 -2.46
CA GLU A 295 -8.39 -11.68 -3.10
C GLU A 295 -9.27 -11.23 -4.29
N ASP A 296 -8.93 -11.77 -5.46
CA ASP A 296 -9.60 -11.76 -6.78
C ASP A 296 -9.68 -10.48 -7.64
N ASP A 297 -8.95 -10.52 -8.77
CA ASP A 297 -9.45 -10.07 -10.07
C ASP A 297 -9.29 -11.22 -11.08
N SER A 298 -10.41 -11.81 -11.49
CA SER A 298 -10.46 -12.86 -12.51
C SER A 298 -11.38 -12.46 -13.66
N SER A 299 -10.87 -12.60 -14.88
CA SER A 299 -11.61 -12.55 -16.15
C SER A 299 -11.37 -13.88 -16.88
N VAL A 300 -12.33 -14.64 -17.45
CA VAL A 300 -13.80 -14.56 -17.66
C VAL A 300 -14.36 -15.94 -18.13
N SER A 301 -15.68 -16.16 -17.93
CA SER A 301 -16.62 -17.14 -18.58
C SER A 301 -16.46 -18.64 -18.22
N ASP A 302 -17.46 -19.42 -17.80
CA ASP A 302 -18.88 -19.56 -18.22
C ASP A 302 -19.77 -20.29 -17.16
N ASP A 303 -21.08 -19.98 -17.18
CA ASP A 303 -22.28 -20.62 -16.57
C ASP A 303 -22.31 -21.03 -15.06
N GLY A 304 -22.56 -20.03 -14.20
CA GLY A 304 -23.01 -20.19 -12.82
C GLY A 304 -23.31 -18.82 -12.22
N SER A 305 -24.50 -18.61 -11.66
CA SER A 305 -24.97 -17.30 -11.19
C SER A 305 -24.22 -16.81 -9.94
N ASP A 306 -23.07 -16.16 -10.13
CA ASP A 306 -22.34 -15.48 -9.06
C ASP A 306 -22.68 -13.99 -9.06
N ILE A 307 -23.29 -13.56 -7.96
CA ILE A 307 -23.67 -12.18 -7.68
C ILE A 307 -22.37 -11.42 -7.38
N GLN A 308 -21.89 -10.62 -8.34
CA GLN A 308 -20.91 -9.57 -8.05
C GLN A 308 -21.53 -8.67 -6.97
N ASN A 309 -20.86 -8.51 -5.82
CA ASN A 309 -21.33 -7.61 -4.76
C ASN A 309 -21.23 -6.17 -5.27
N GLU A 310 -22.29 -5.65 -5.90
CA GLU A 310 -22.43 -4.22 -6.24
C GLU A 310 -22.58 -3.31 -4.99
N CYS A 311 -22.49 -3.90 -3.79
CA CYS A 311 -22.62 -3.24 -2.51
C CYS A 311 -21.30 -3.30 -1.72
N GLU A 312 -20.77 -2.14 -1.36
CA GLU A 312 -19.69 -2.02 -0.39
C GLU A 312 -20.26 -2.00 1.03
N TYR A 313 -19.59 -2.66 1.97
CA TYR A 313 -19.98 -2.73 3.37
C TYR A 313 -18.90 -2.11 4.27
N PHE A 314 -19.32 -1.19 5.14
CA PHE A 314 -18.46 -0.50 6.08
C PHE A 314 -18.92 -0.73 7.50
N SER A 315 -17.97 -1.03 8.38
CA SER A 315 -18.17 -0.95 9.82
C SER A 315 -17.86 0.46 10.31
N GLU A 316 -18.75 1.02 11.13
CA GLU A 316 -18.57 2.33 11.76
C GLU A 316 -18.44 2.18 13.28
N PHE A 317 -17.39 2.78 13.83
CA PHE A 317 -17.04 2.77 15.25
C PHE A 317 -17.05 4.17 15.82
N THR A 318 -17.43 4.29 17.08
CA THR A 318 -17.32 5.54 17.84
C THR A 318 -16.17 5.50 18.82
N ASN A 319 -15.52 6.64 19.07
CA ASN A 319 -14.47 6.77 20.09
C ASN A 319 -13.27 5.83 19.87
N PHE A 320 -12.91 5.61 18.60
CA PHE A 320 -11.93 4.60 18.20
C PHE A 320 -10.50 5.16 18.22
N PRO A 321 -9.50 4.44 18.76
CA PRO A 321 -8.13 4.92 18.81
C PRO A 321 -7.48 4.83 17.43
N VAL A 322 -6.97 5.96 16.95
CA VAL A 322 -6.34 6.08 15.64
C VAL A 322 -5.04 6.85 15.74
N GLN A 323 -4.12 6.52 14.85
CA GLN A 323 -3.04 7.40 14.46
C GLN A 323 -3.43 8.16 13.20
N VAL A 324 -3.16 9.46 13.21
CA VAL A 324 -3.42 10.37 12.11
C VAL A 324 -2.09 10.90 11.60
N THR A 325 -1.84 10.79 10.31
CA THR A 325 -0.62 11.29 9.67
C THR A 325 -0.97 12.23 8.52
N PHE A 326 -0.27 13.35 8.47
CA PHE A 326 -0.40 14.36 7.43
C PHE A 326 0.66 14.17 6.34
N HIS A 327 0.21 13.98 5.11
CA HIS A 327 1.06 13.76 3.94
C HIS A 327 0.81 14.81 2.85
N GLU A 328 1.80 14.94 1.97
CA GLU A 328 1.61 15.52 0.64
C GLU A 328 0.41 14.86 -0.06
N ARG A 329 -0.50 15.69 -0.57
CA ARG A 329 -1.59 15.21 -1.42
C ARG A 329 -1.04 14.86 -2.79
N CYS A 330 -1.29 13.63 -3.24
CA CYS A 330 -1.07 13.21 -4.62
C CYS A 330 -2.33 13.39 -5.46
N ASP A 331 -2.17 13.36 -6.79
CA ASP A 331 -3.25 13.65 -7.75
C ASP A 331 -4.00 12.39 -8.19
N GLY A 332 -3.36 11.22 -8.17
CA GLY A 332 -4.00 9.93 -8.49
C GLY A 332 -3.10 8.73 -8.21
N THR A 333 -3.63 7.52 -8.34
CA THR A 333 -2.88 6.25 -8.25
C THR A 333 -2.34 5.83 -9.62
N MET A 334 -1.35 4.96 -9.64
CA MET A 334 -0.88 4.26 -10.85
C MET A 334 -1.94 3.28 -11.34
N ASP A 335 -2.75 2.75 -10.44
CA ASP A 335 -3.89 1.88 -10.77
C ASP A 335 -4.90 2.58 -11.67
N ALA A 336 -5.30 3.81 -11.35
CA ALA A 336 -6.16 4.62 -12.20
C ALA A 336 -5.55 4.91 -13.60
N LEU A 337 -4.22 4.78 -13.75
CA LEU A 337 -3.57 4.88 -15.06
C LEU A 337 -3.74 3.59 -15.87
N LEU A 338 -3.88 2.41 -15.25
CA LEU A 338 -4.22 1.17 -15.95
C LEU A 338 -5.60 1.27 -16.60
N ASP A 339 -6.62 1.70 -15.85
CA ASP A 339 -7.99 1.88 -16.36
C ASP A 339 -8.03 2.85 -17.56
N THR A 340 -7.20 3.89 -17.48
CA THR A 340 -7.09 4.88 -18.56
C THR A 340 -6.43 4.26 -19.80
N GLU A 341 -5.46 3.36 -19.64
CA GLU A 341 -4.78 2.66 -20.74
C GLU A 341 -5.70 1.66 -21.44
N GLU A 342 -6.59 1.00 -20.71
CA GLU A 342 -7.58 0.09 -21.30
C GLU A 342 -8.64 0.85 -22.12
N SER A 343 -9.09 2.00 -21.62
CA SER A 343 -10.14 2.81 -22.26
C SER A 343 -9.64 3.70 -23.40
N THR A 344 -8.34 4.02 -23.44
CA THR A 344 -7.77 4.88 -24.48
C THR A 344 -7.44 4.08 -25.74
N THR A 345 -7.96 4.50 -26.90
CA THR A 345 -7.46 3.96 -28.16
C THR A 345 -6.04 4.48 -28.38
N ASP A 346 -5.03 3.62 -28.21
CA ASP A 346 -3.58 3.89 -28.40
C ASP A 346 -3.26 4.74 -29.65
N ALA A 347 -4.12 4.66 -30.67
CA ALA A 347 -4.01 5.41 -31.93
C ALA A 347 -3.96 6.95 -31.79
N LEU A 348 -4.39 7.53 -30.67
CA LEU A 348 -4.39 9.00 -30.46
C LEU A 348 -3.17 9.51 -29.67
N LEU A 349 -2.37 8.63 -29.07
CA LEU A 349 -1.19 9.01 -28.30
C LEU A 349 0.07 8.92 -29.18
N ILE A 350 0.97 9.90 -29.05
CA ILE A 350 2.22 9.94 -29.84
C ILE A 350 3.17 8.85 -29.35
N GLU A 351 3.19 8.60 -28.04
CA GLU A 351 4.02 7.60 -27.40
C GLU A 351 3.28 6.29 -27.19
N THR A 352 4.02 5.18 -27.17
CA THR A 352 3.42 3.86 -26.89
C THR A 352 3.23 3.67 -25.39
N LYS A 353 2.28 2.80 -25.03
CA LYS A 353 2.08 2.30 -23.66
C LYS A 353 3.41 1.85 -23.03
N ASP A 354 4.18 1.01 -23.71
CA ASP A 354 5.48 0.54 -23.24
C ASP A 354 6.46 1.68 -22.92
N GLN A 355 6.47 2.77 -23.69
CA GLN A 355 7.34 3.92 -23.42
C GLN A 355 6.93 4.67 -22.15
N ARG A 356 5.61 4.86 -21.93
CA ARG A 356 5.08 5.50 -20.72
C ARG A 356 5.40 4.68 -19.48
N TRP A 357 5.01 3.41 -19.51
CA TRP A 357 5.19 2.50 -18.40
C TRP A 357 6.66 2.21 -18.09
N SER A 358 7.53 2.09 -19.11
CA SER A 358 8.97 1.98 -18.88
C SER A 358 9.53 3.16 -18.10
N ALA A 359 9.05 4.38 -18.37
CA ALA A 359 9.54 5.58 -17.69
C ALA A 359 9.00 5.67 -16.26
N TRP A 360 7.72 5.40 -16.04
CA TRP A 360 7.11 5.40 -14.71
C TRP A 360 7.65 4.30 -13.81
N ILE A 361 7.83 3.08 -14.32
CA ILE A 361 8.49 2.00 -13.60
C ILE A 361 9.94 2.34 -13.28
N TYR A 362 10.66 3.03 -14.17
CA TYR A 362 12.01 3.47 -13.85
C TYR A 362 12.05 4.46 -12.67
N GLN A 363 11.06 5.36 -12.57
CA GLN A 363 10.92 6.24 -11.40
C GLN A 363 10.74 5.43 -10.10
N VAL A 364 9.92 4.38 -10.13
CA VAL A 364 9.72 3.46 -8.98
C VAL A 364 11.01 2.72 -8.63
N ILE A 365 11.71 2.17 -9.63
CA ILE A 365 13.03 1.54 -9.43
C ILE A 365 14.01 2.53 -8.78
N ALA A 366 14.05 3.78 -9.25
CA ALA A 366 14.90 4.82 -8.68
C ALA A 366 14.55 5.10 -7.21
N ALA A 367 13.26 5.19 -6.87
CA ALA A 367 12.78 5.36 -5.51
C ALA A 367 13.28 4.23 -4.60
N LEU A 368 12.96 2.99 -4.96
CA LEU A 368 13.31 1.79 -4.20
C LEU A 368 14.82 1.63 -4.05
N THR A 369 15.59 1.89 -5.12
CA THR A 369 17.06 1.80 -5.08
C THR A 369 17.66 2.74 -4.05
N VAL A 370 17.20 3.99 -4.00
CA VAL A 370 17.70 5.00 -3.05
C VAL A 370 17.33 4.60 -1.60
N ALA A 371 16.07 4.19 -1.37
CA ALA A 371 15.64 3.79 -0.03
C ALA A 371 16.30 2.49 0.45
N GLN A 372 16.50 1.50 -0.43
CA GLN A 372 17.26 0.28 -0.14
C GLN A 372 18.70 0.58 0.23
N TYR A 373 19.35 1.51 -0.48
CA TYR A 373 20.72 1.89 -0.19
C TYR A 373 20.86 2.50 1.21
N TYR A 374 20.06 3.52 1.53
CA TYR A 374 20.18 4.21 2.81
C TYR A 374 19.63 3.39 3.97
N TYR A 375 18.40 2.88 3.84
CA TYR A 375 17.65 2.29 4.95
C TYR A 375 17.55 0.77 4.89
N GLY A 376 18.01 0.12 3.82
CA GLY A 376 17.68 -1.30 3.59
C GLY A 376 16.16 -1.51 3.43
N PHE A 377 15.43 -0.48 3.02
CA PHE A 377 13.98 -0.49 2.93
C PHE A 377 13.46 -1.60 2.00
N VAL A 378 12.41 -2.30 2.44
CA VAL A 378 11.57 -3.15 1.60
C VAL A 378 10.11 -2.80 1.95
N HIS A 379 9.30 -2.56 0.92
CA HIS A 379 7.90 -2.16 1.10
C HIS A 379 7.02 -3.33 1.55
N ASN A 380 7.28 -4.53 1.01
CA ASN A 380 6.59 -5.79 1.29
C ASN A 380 5.12 -5.87 0.86
N ASP A 381 4.59 -4.83 0.22
CA ASP A 381 3.21 -4.78 -0.27
C ASP A 381 3.05 -3.78 -1.43
N LEU A 382 4.02 -3.81 -2.35
CA LEU A 382 4.05 -2.84 -3.45
C LEU A 382 3.20 -3.31 -4.62
N HIS A 383 1.99 -2.77 -4.74
CA HIS A 383 1.09 -2.91 -5.88
C HIS A 383 0.75 -1.53 -6.47
N THR A 384 0.04 -1.48 -7.60
CA THR A 384 -0.31 -0.25 -8.34
C THR A 384 -1.06 0.80 -7.50
N ASN A 385 -1.92 0.38 -6.59
CA ASN A 385 -2.60 1.29 -5.65
C ASN A 385 -1.66 1.95 -4.63
N ASN A 386 -0.53 1.31 -4.30
CA ASN A 386 0.50 1.85 -3.39
C ASN A 386 1.56 2.71 -4.13
N ILE A 387 1.30 3.04 -5.39
CA ILE A 387 2.08 4.00 -6.16
C ILE A 387 1.14 5.10 -6.63
N MET A 388 1.34 6.30 -6.12
CA MET A 388 0.62 7.49 -6.56
C MET A 388 1.48 8.33 -7.50
N TRP A 389 0.90 9.41 -8.03
CA TRP A 389 1.64 10.41 -8.80
C TRP A 389 1.22 11.83 -8.44
N CYS A 390 2.17 12.74 -8.56
CA CYS A 390 1.93 14.18 -8.58
C CYS A 390 2.19 14.73 -9.99
N GLY A 391 1.33 15.62 -10.44
CA GLY A 391 1.47 16.35 -11.70
C GLY A 391 2.72 17.23 -11.69
N THR A 392 3.40 17.29 -12.83
CA THR A 392 4.60 18.13 -12.99
C THR A 392 4.66 18.78 -14.36
N GLY A 393 5.16 20.02 -14.39
CA GLY A 393 5.54 20.70 -15.63
C GLY A 393 6.91 20.28 -16.17
N GLU A 394 7.71 19.58 -15.36
CA GLU A 394 9.00 19.06 -15.79
C GLU A 394 8.80 17.93 -16.78
N THR A 395 9.38 18.05 -17.97
CA THR A 395 9.21 17.05 -19.03
C THR A 395 10.06 15.80 -18.81
N HIS A 396 11.17 15.94 -18.07
CA HIS A 396 12.13 14.86 -17.84
C HIS A 396 12.75 14.96 -16.46
N LEU A 397 13.06 13.81 -15.87
CA LEU A 397 13.93 13.66 -14.72
C LEU A 397 15.32 13.24 -15.18
N TYR A 398 16.35 13.76 -14.51
CA TYR A 398 17.74 13.42 -14.78
C TYR A 398 18.30 12.65 -13.61
N TYR A 399 18.84 11.46 -13.89
CA TYR A 399 19.46 10.61 -12.88
C TYR A 399 20.95 10.42 -13.17
N LYS A 400 21.75 10.41 -12.11
CA LYS A 400 23.16 10.01 -12.13
C LYS A 400 23.30 8.69 -11.39
N LEU A 401 23.57 7.64 -12.13
CA LEU A 401 23.78 6.30 -11.58
C LEU A 401 25.28 6.16 -11.27
N THR A 402 25.62 6.03 -10.00
CA THR A 402 27.01 5.87 -9.54
C THR A 402 27.24 4.44 -9.09
N GLY A 403 28.05 3.68 -9.82
CA GLY A 403 28.37 2.29 -9.49
C GLY A 403 29.84 1.92 -9.67
N PRO A 404 30.22 0.66 -9.39
CA PRO A 404 31.60 0.17 -9.56
C PRO A 404 32.10 0.25 -11.01
N SER A 405 31.18 0.13 -11.97
CA SER A 405 31.46 0.18 -13.41
C SER A 405 31.59 1.61 -13.97
N GLY A 406 31.41 2.63 -13.13
CA GLY A 406 31.49 4.04 -13.51
C GLY A 406 30.18 4.80 -13.28
N THR A 407 30.07 5.96 -13.92
CA THR A 407 28.89 6.83 -13.83
C THR A 407 28.12 6.82 -15.13
N LYS A 408 26.79 6.61 -15.06
CA LYS A 408 25.86 6.79 -16.19
C LYS A 408 24.91 7.95 -15.89
N TYR A 409 24.42 8.61 -16.95
CA TYR A 409 23.42 9.67 -16.85
C TYR A 409 22.19 9.25 -17.62
N TYR A 410 21.03 9.29 -16.99
CA TYR A 410 19.75 8.95 -17.61
C TYR A 410 18.87 10.19 -17.68
N LYS A 411 18.13 10.31 -18.78
CA LYS A 411 17.07 11.28 -19.01
C LYS A 411 15.77 10.52 -19.19
N VAL A 412 14.91 10.55 -18.17
CA VAL A 412 13.68 9.75 -18.10
C VAL A 412 12.49 10.69 -18.29
N PRO A 413 11.64 10.50 -19.32
CA PRO A 413 10.44 11.29 -19.50
C PRO A 413 9.49 11.16 -18.29
N THR A 414 8.85 12.24 -17.88
CA THR A 414 7.86 12.20 -16.78
C THR A 414 6.47 11.85 -17.28
N TYR A 415 6.17 12.17 -18.55
CA TYR A 415 4.81 12.21 -19.08
C TYR A 415 3.85 12.98 -18.15
N GLY A 416 4.35 14.09 -17.60
CA GLY A 416 3.64 14.97 -16.69
C GLY A 416 3.46 14.42 -15.27
N ARG A 417 4.10 13.30 -14.91
CA ARG A 417 3.90 12.61 -13.62
C ARG A 417 5.21 12.28 -12.91
N ILE A 418 5.26 12.62 -11.63
CA ILE A 418 6.28 12.16 -10.68
C ILE A 418 5.67 11.04 -9.84
N MET A 419 6.19 9.83 -9.98
CA MET A 419 5.71 8.67 -9.21
C MET A 419 6.15 8.76 -7.75
N LYS A 420 5.23 8.41 -6.85
CA LYS A 420 5.35 8.51 -5.39
C LYS A 420 4.93 7.18 -4.77
N VAL A 421 5.83 6.52 -4.06
CA VAL A 421 5.50 5.30 -3.32
C VAL A 421 4.90 5.67 -1.96
N ILE A 422 3.82 4.99 -1.56
CA ILE A 422 3.04 5.26 -0.34
C ILE A 422 2.64 3.96 0.36
N ASP A 423 2.05 4.09 1.54
CA ASP A 423 1.53 3.01 2.38
C ASP A 423 2.59 2.03 2.93
N PHE A 424 3.08 2.31 4.13
CA PHE A 424 4.19 1.59 4.75
C PHE A 424 3.74 0.66 5.87
N GLY A 425 2.46 0.26 5.89
CA GLY A 425 1.89 -0.64 6.90
C GLY A 425 2.52 -2.03 6.96
N ARG A 426 3.21 -2.47 5.89
CA ARG A 426 4.01 -3.71 5.90
C ARG A 426 5.51 -3.46 5.72
N ALA A 427 5.94 -2.20 5.71
CA ALA A 427 7.32 -1.88 5.39
C ALA A 427 8.31 -2.42 6.44
N SER A 428 9.52 -2.71 5.96
CA SER A 428 10.64 -3.11 6.80
C SER A 428 11.88 -2.29 6.44
N PHE A 429 12.59 -1.78 7.45
CA PHE A 429 13.73 -0.89 7.25
C PHE A 429 14.64 -0.81 8.47
N TRP A 430 15.83 -0.26 8.29
CA TRP A 430 16.82 -0.07 9.33
C TRP A 430 17.12 1.42 9.52
N LEU A 431 17.42 1.78 10.77
CA LEU A 431 17.90 3.10 11.16
C LEU A 431 19.24 3.00 11.92
N LYS A 432 19.88 4.14 12.16
CA LYS A 432 21.17 4.28 12.87
C LYS A 432 22.29 3.43 12.25
N ASP A 433 22.75 2.41 12.97
CA ASP A 433 23.82 1.48 12.61
C ASP A 433 23.31 0.10 12.18
N ARG A 434 22.01 0.03 11.84
CA ARG A 434 21.31 -1.19 11.44
C ARG A 434 21.30 -2.28 12.52
N GLU A 435 21.40 -1.89 13.79
CA GLU A 435 21.28 -2.83 14.91
C GLU A 435 19.86 -3.40 15.07
N LYS A 436 18.84 -2.57 14.84
CA LYS A 436 17.42 -2.97 14.97
C LYS A 436 16.70 -2.88 13.62
N LEU A 437 16.00 -3.96 13.28
CA LEU A 437 15.04 -3.97 12.19
C LEU A 437 13.73 -3.32 12.68
N PHE A 438 13.28 -2.32 11.95
CA PHE A 438 11.93 -1.77 12.09
C PHE A 438 11.05 -2.54 11.12
N ILE A 439 10.07 -3.25 11.67
CA ILE A 439 9.09 -4.07 10.95
C ILE A 439 7.80 -4.04 11.77
N THR A 440 6.65 -4.17 11.12
CA THR A 440 5.35 -4.05 11.79
C THR A 440 4.96 -5.31 12.54
N ASP A 441 4.07 -5.16 13.51
CA ASP A 441 3.47 -6.27 14.23
C ASP A 441 2.49 -7.08 13.38
N SER A 442 2.17 -6.66 12.16
CA SER A 442 1.49 -7.49 11.16
C SER A 442 2.20 -8.83 10.93
N TYR A 443 3.53 -8.89 11.13
CA TYR A 443 4.34 -10.10 10.98
C TYR A 443 4.38 -11.00 12.22
N ALA A 444 3.78 -10.57 13.33
CA ALA A 444 3.67 -11.39 14.53
C ALA A 444 2.78 -12.63 14.27
N GLU A 445 2.98 -13.66 15.08
CA GLU A 445 2.18 -14.88 15.00
C GLU A 445 0.68 -14.57 15.12
N GLY A 446 -0.12 -15.03 14.17
CA GLY A 446 -1.57 -14.85 14.13
C GLY A 446 -2.06 -13.56 13.46
N ASN A 447 -1.17 -12.67 13.03
CA ASN A 447 -1.52 -11.43 12.34
C ASN A 447 -1.42 -11.57 10.80
N ASP A 448 -1.88 -10.55 10.08
CA ASP A 448 -2.12 -10.53 8.62
C ASP A 448 -0.90 -10.85 7.73
N ALA A 449 0.33 -10.73 8.23
CA ALA A 449 1.56 -11.00 7.51
C ALA A 449 2.36 -12.19 8.06
N SER A 450 1.76 -12.95 8.98
CA SER A 450 2.38 -14.08 9.66
C SER A 450 2.96 -15.10 8.68
N GLY A 451 4.19 -15.54 8.94
CA GLY A 451 4.90 -16.55 8.14
C GLY A 451 5.51 -16.05 6.81
N GLN A 452 5.30 -14.78 6.43
CA GLN A 452 6.00 -14.19 5.28
C GLN A 452 7.52 -14.12 5.53
N TYR A 453 7.91 -13.70 6.73
CA TYR A 453 9.28 -13.64 7.20
C TYR A 453 9.43 -14.42 8.52
N ASN A 454 10.67 -14.83 8.80
CA ASN A 454 11.07 -15.36 10.09
C ASN A 454 12.38 -14.67 10.49
N CYS A 455 12.26 -13.53 11.16
CA CYS A 455 13.36 -12.68 11.57
C CYS A 455 12.96 -11.83 12.78
N GLU A 456 13.93 -11.19 13.41
CA GLU A 456 13.68 -10.32 14.58
C GLU A 456 12.70 -9.19 14.23
N PRO A 457 11.79 -8.79 15.14
CA PRO A 457 11.66 -9.24 16.52
C PRO A 457 10.78 -10.50 16.71
N TYR A 458 10.26 -11.07 15.62
CA TYR A 458 9.33 -12.22 15.63
C TYR A 458 10.02 -13.52 15.21
N TYR A 459 11.31 -13.66 15.53
CA TYR A 459 12.09 -14.81 15.11
C TYR A 459 11.72 -16.07 15.92
N ASP A 460 11.38 -17.14 15.22
CA ASP A 460 11.23 -18.48 15.77
C ASP A 460 12.44 -19.34 15.39
N GLU A 461 13.18 -19.81 16.40
CA GLU A 461 14.35 -20.69 16.23
C GLU A 461 14.00 -22.06 15.64
N SER A 462 12.72 -22.47 15.69
CA SER A 462 12.26 -23.75 15.17
C SER A 462 12.09 -23.74 13.65
N GLU A 463 11.99 -22.56 13.03
CA GLU A 463 11.74 -22.35 11.60
C GLU A 463 12.99 -21.80 10.88
N GLU A 464 13.04 -21.94 9.56
CA GLU A 464 14.16 -21.37 8.78
C GLU A 464 14.10 -19.84 8.81
N ARG A 465 15.28 -19.20 8.99
CA ARG A 465 15.38 -17.74 8.99
C ARG A 465 15.08 -17.17 7.59
N VAL A 466 14.07 -16.33 7.50
CA VAL A 466 13.69 -15.62 6.26
C VAL A 466 13.67 -14.12 6.56
N ASN A 467 14.62 -13.38 5.99
CA ASN A 467 14.70 -11.92 6.16
C ASN A 467 13.94 -11.19 5.04
N PRO A 468 13.60 -9.89 5.23
CA PRO A 468 13.06 -9.06 4.16
C PRO A 468 13.90 -9.11 2.88
N ASN A 469 13.22 -9.24 1.75
CA ASN A 469 13.84 -9.52 0.46
C ASN A 469 13.75 -8.30 -0.46
N ALA A 470 14.89 -7.74 -0.84
CA ALA A 470 14.96 -6.56 -1.70
C ALA A 470 14.36 -6.73 -3.11
N SER A 471 14.19 -7.97 -3.58
CA SER A 471 13.52 -8.28 -4.85
C SER A 471 12.00 -8.31 -4.72
N PHE A 472 11.47 -8.41 -3.48
CA PHE A 472 10.05 -8.59 -3.22
C PHE A 472 9.20 -7.52 -3.91
N ASP A 473 9.58 -6.25 -3.74
CA ASP A 473 8.79 -5.11 -4.17
C ASP A 473 8.57 -5.08 -5.69
N LEU A 474 9.61 -5.31 -6.50
CA LEU A 474 9.47 -5.31 -7.96
C LEU A 474 8.75 -6.55 -8.47
N CYS A 475 8.91 -7.69 -7.79
CA CYS A 475 8.14 -8.90 -8.09
C CYS A 475 6.64 -8.67 -7.83
N ARG A 476 6.29 -8.17 -6.64
CA ARG A 476 4.89 -7.90 -6.25
C ARG A 476 4.26 -6.84 -7.14
N LEU A 477 5.03 -5.83 -7.54
CA LEU A 477 4.56 -4.81 -8.46
C LEU A 477 4.29 -5.38 -9.86
N ALA A 478 5.17 -6.27 -10.35
CA ALA A 478 4.92 -6.96 -11.62
C ALA A 478 3.63 -7.78 -11.57
N VAL A 479 3.32 -8.45 -10.45
CA VAL A 479 2.06 -9.17 -10.27
C VAL A 479 0.86 -8.25 -10.52
N SER A 480 0.84 -7.06 -9.90
CA SER A 480 -0.30 -6.12 -10.05
C SER A 480 -0.42 -5.45 -11.42
N ILE A 481 0.64 -5.46 -12.23
CA ILE A 481 0.68 -4.72 -13.50
C ILE A 481 0.50 -5.64 -14.71
N PHE A 482 0.99 -6.87 -14.60
CA PHE A 482 1.30 -7.68 -15.78
C PHE A 482 0.06 -8.02 -16.60
N ASP A 483 -0.97 -8.57 -15.97
CA ASP A 483 -2.20 -8.98 -16.68
C ASP A 483 -3.00 -7.75 -17.13
N ALA A 484 -3.11 -6.72 -16.29
CA ALA A 484 -3.81 -5.47 -16.62
C ALA A 484 -3.20 -4.73 -17.83
N LEU A 485 -1.87 -4.78 -18.01
CA LEU A 485 -1.24 -4.21 -19.20
C LEU A 485 -1.26 -5.12 -20.41
N TYR A 486 -1.31 -6.43 -20.23
CA TYR A 486 -1.11 -7.41 -21.30
C TYR A 486 -2.13 -8.54 -21.23
N ASN A 487 -3.38 -8.22 -21.55
CA ASN A 487 -4.46 -9.20 -21.70
C ASN A 487 -4.08 -10.34 -22.67
N GLU A 488 -3.31 -10.02 -23.71
CA GLU A 488 -2.72 -10.99 -24.63
C GLU A 488 -1.20 -10.79 -24.73
N ALA A 489 -0.46 -11.89 -24.78
CA ALA A 489 0.99 -11.85 -24.93
C ALA A 489 1.38 -11.22 -26.29
N PRO A 490 2.29 -10.23 -26.31
CA PRO A 490 2.74 -9.63 -27.57
C PRO A 490 3.45 -10.64 -28.49
N GLU A 491 3.46 -10.35 -29.79
CA GLU A 491 4.03 -11.23 -30.81
C GLU A 491 5.48 -11.65 -30.49
N PRO A 492 5.87 -12.92 -30.69
CA PRO A 492 7.22 -13.39 -30.46
C PRO A 492 8.27 -12.66 -31.33
N LYS A 493 9.36 -12.23 -30.71
CA LYS A 493 10.49 -11.59 -31.39
C LYS A 493 11.27 -12.62 -32.21
N LYS A 494 11.57 -12.29 -33.47
CA LYS A 494 12.39 -13.12 -34.36
C LYS A 494 13.84 -12.59 -34.41
N PRO A 495 14.87 -13.46 -34.34
CA PRO A 495 14.81 -14.91 -34.13
C PRO A 495 14.35 -15.27 -32.72
N LEU A 496 13.66 -16.40 -32.58
CA LEU A 496 13.12 -16.84 -31.29
C LEU A 496 14.25 -17.04 -30.28
N LYS A 497 14.16 -16.30 -29.18
CA LYS A 497 15.04 -16.45 -28.02
C LYS A 497 14.18 -16.84 -26.83
N THR A 498 14.59 -17.89 -26.13
CA THR A 498 13.85 -18.40 -24.97
C THR A 498 13.99 -17.45 -23.79
N LEU A 499 12.86 -17.18 -23.13
CA LEU A 499 12.76 -16.37 -21.92
C LEU A 499 12.73 -17.27 -20.68
N THR A 500 11.81 -18.23 -20.63
CA THR A 500 11.71 -19.24 -19.57
C THR A 500 11.43 -20.62 -20.16
N VAL A 501 11.84 -21.66 -19.45
CA VAL A 501 11.59 -23.06 -19.80
C VAL A 501 11.04 -23.77 -18.57
N GLU A 502 9.81 -24.24 -18.69
CA GLU A 502 9.18 -25.16 -17.76
C GLU A 502 8.90 -26.49 -18.50
N PRO A 503 8.71 -27.61 -17.78
CA PRO A 503 8.59 -28.94 -18.41
C PRO A 503 7.61 -29.01 -19.58
N ASP A 504 6.49 -28.28 -19.49
CA ASP A 504 5.41 -28.30 -20.48
C ASP A 504 5.17 -26.93 -21.16
N ARG A 505 6.00 -25.91 -20.87
CA ARG A 505 5.85 -24.56 -21.42
C ARG A 505 7.19 -23.91 -21.72
N VAL A 506 7.38 -23.46 -22.95
CA VAL A 506 8.52 -22.62 -23.33
C VAL A 506 7.99 -21.25 -23.71
N THR A 507 8.39 -20.22 -22.94
CA THR A 507 8.05 -18.83 -23.25
C THR A 507 9.21 -18.19 -24.00
N TYR A 508 8.91 -17.46 -25.06
CA TYR A 508 9.90 -16.76 -25.88
C TYR A 508 9.87 -15.25 -25.63
N GLU A 509 10.99 -14.58 -25.90
CA GLU A 509 11.03 -13.12 -25.93
C GLU A 509 10.01 -12.59 -26.95
N THR A 510 9.24 -11.59 -26.53
CA THR A 510 8.25 -10.91 -27.35
C THR A 510 8.81 -9.62 -27.97
N THR A 511 8.05 -9.04 -28.90
CA THR A 511 8.36 -7.74 -29.53
C THR A 511 8.35 -6.59 -28.51
N SER A 512 7.60 -6.70 -27.42
CA SER A 512 7.63 -5.78 -26.30
C SER A 512 8.79 -6.11 -25.36
N GLU A 513 9.84 -5.25 -25.35
CA GLU A 513 10.93 -5.41 -24.40
C GLU A 513 10.48 -5.15 -22.94
N PHE A 514 9.40 -4.38 -22.73
CA PHE A 514 8.84 -4.12 -21.40
C PHE A 514 8.07 -5.32 -20.85
N TYR A 515 7.26 -6.00 -21.67
CA TYR A 515 6.65 -7.30 -21.33
C TYR A 515 7.71 -8.30 -20.88
N ASN A 516 8.80 -8.43 -21.65
CA ASN A 516 9.89 -9.36 -21.33
C ASN A 516 10.59 -9.02 -20.00
N LEU A 517 10.62 -7.75 -19.61
CA LEU A 517 11.17 -7.31 -18.32
C LEU A 517 10.25 -7.73 -17.17
N LEU A 518 8.96 -7.41 -17.26
CA LEU A 518 7.99 -7.79 -16.23
C LEU A 518 7.93 -9.32 -16.06
N TRP A 519 7.93 -10.06 -17.18
CA TRP A 519 7.99 -11.52 -17.14
C TRP A 519 9.22 -12.03 -16.38
N GLN A 520 10.40 -11.42 -16.56
CA GLN A 520 11.60 -11.80 -15.80
C GLN A 520 11.44 -11.53 -14.30
N TRP A 521 10.75 -10.47 -13.90
CA TRP A 521 10.49 -10.20 -12.48
C TRP A 521 9.52 -11.21 -11.87
N LEU A 522 8.68 -11.84 -12.70
CA LEU A 522 7.75 -12.90 -12.34
C LEU A 522 8.39 -14.30 -12.39
N THR A 523 9.72 -14.40 -12.31
CA THR A 523 10.42 -15.68 -12.27
C THR A 523 11.15 -15.90 -10.96
N ASP A 524 11.03 -17.11 -10.42
CA ASP A 524 11.73 -17.56 -9.23
C ASP A 524 13.24 -17.81 -9.48
N ASP A 525 13.97 -18.20 -8.43
CA ASP A 525 15.39 -18.52 -8.52
C ASP A 525 15.72 -19.84 -9.25
N GLU A 526 14.70 -20.62 -9.62
CA GLU A 526 14.78 -21.81 -10.47
C GLU A 526 14.38 -21.52 -11.93
N GLY A 527 13.93 -20.31 -12.25
CA GLY A 527 13.50 -19.88 -13.57
C GLY A 527 12.06 -20.25 -13.93
N LYS A 528 11.22 -20.60 -12.96
CA LYS A 528 9.78 -20.88 -13.14
C LYS A 528 8.96 -19.62 -12.93
N ASN A 529 7.79 -19.54 -13.58
CA ASN A 529 6.88 -18.43 -13.38
C ASN A 529 6.25 -18.47 -11.97
N ILE A 530 6.06 -17.30 -11.35
CA ILE A 530 5.50 -17.16 -10.01
C ILE A 530 3.97 -17.09 -10.03
N LEU A 531 3.38 -16.47 -11.05
CA LEU A 531 1.93 -16.27 -11.14
C LEU A 531 1.20 -17.55 -11.54
N ARG A 532 1.67 -18.20 -12.60
CA ARG A 532 0.91 -19.24 -13.29
C ARG A 532 1.71 -20.52 -13.46
N ASN A 533 1.00 -21.64 -13.41
CA ASN A 533 1.49 -22.94 -13.83
C ASN A 533 1.60 -23.02 -15.37
N PRO A 534 2.28 -24.05 -15.91
CA PRO A 534 2.33 -24.27 -17.35
C PRO A 534 0.96 -24.41 -18.02
N ASP A 535 -0.06 -24.84 -17.28
CA ASP A 535 -1.46 -24.97 -17.70
C ASP A 535 -2.30 -23.70 -17.50
N GLU A 536 -1.65 -22.57 -17.18
CA GLU A 536 -2.25 -21.25 -16.93
C GLU A 536 -3.07 -21.13 -15.64
N SER A 537 -3.19 -22.20 -14.84
CA SER A 537 -3.77 -22.10 -13.50
C SER A 537 -2.90 -21.23 -12.58
N GLU A 538 -3.52 -20.54 -11.64
CA GLU A 538 -2.82 -19.81 -10.59
C GLU A 538 -1.91 -20.75 -9.80
N ARG A 539 -0.68 -20.30 -9.52
CA ARG A 539 0.33 -21.14 -8.86
C ARG A 539 0.28 -21.09 -7.35
N PHE A 540 0.07 -19.90 -6.78
CA PHE A 540 0.02 -19.67 -5.34
C PHE A 540 -1.19 -18.81 -5.01
N PRO A 541 -2.26 -19.40 -4.46
CA PRO A 541 -3.42 -18.64 -4.06
C PRO A 541 -3.11 -17.80 -2.81
N ASP A 542 -3.86 -16.72 -2.64
CA ASP A 542 -3.94 -15.91 -1.44
C ASP A 542 -2.55 -15.44 -0.92
N PHE A 543 -2.39 -15.43 0.40
CA PHE A 543 -1.17 -15.00 1.06
C PHE A 543 0.04 -15.94 0.86
N ASP A 544 -0.14 -17.12 0.28
CA ASP A 544 0.98 -18.02 -0.03
C ASP A 544 1.86 -17.46 -1.15
N LEU A 545 1.31 -16.64 -2.04
CA LEU A 545 2.09 -15.88 -3.02
C LEU A 545 3.13 -14.97 -2.34
N TYR A 546 2.72 -14.25 -1.29
CA TYR A 546 3.62 -13.36 -0.52
C TYR A 546 4.74 -14.16 0.14
N LYS A 547 4.41 -15.28 0.79
CA LYS A 547 5.40 -16.19 1.40
C LYS A 547 6.38 -16.74 0.36
N TYR A 548 5.90 -17.03 -0.84
CA TYR A 548 6.72 -17.58 -1.91
C TYR A 548 7.67 -16.54 -2.50
N ILE A 549 7.16 -15.35 -2.87
CA ILE A 549 7.97 -14.24 -3.38
C ILE A 549 9.09 -13.89 -2.38
N ALA A 550 8.76 -13.82 -1.08
CA ALA A 550 9.72 -13.52 -0.01
C ALA A 550 10.93 -14.48 -0.02
N ARG A 551 10.71 -15.77 -0.28
CA ARG A 551 11.74 -16.82 -0.22
C ARG A 551 12.49 -17.02 -1.55
N HIS A 552 11.77 -16.92 -2.67
CA HIS A 552 12.26 -17.42 -3.96
C HIS A 552 12.50 -16.35 -5.02
N SER A 553 11.92 -15.15 -4.91
CA SER A 553 12.18 -14.08 -5.87
C SER A 553 13.56 -13.46 -5.63
N LYS A 554 14.52 -13.69 -6.54
CA LYS A 554 15.90 -13.17 -6.41
C LYS A 554 16.38 -12.38 -7.62
N ASN A 555 15.55 -12.27 -8.66
CA ASN A 555 15.95 -11.79 -9.98
C ASN A 555 15.70 -10.29 -10.18
N CYS A 556 14.97 -9.63 -9.27
CA CYS A 556 14.47 -8.26 -9.47
C CYS A 556 14.89 -7.30 -8.35
N VAL A 557 16.15 -7.35 -7.90
CA VAL A 557 16.69 -6.34 -6.97
C VAL A 557 16.74 -4.95 -7.66
N PRO A 558 16.10 -3.89 -7.12
CA PRO A 558 16.00 -2.57 -7.75
C PRO A 558 17.31 -1.99 -8.28
N ARG A 559 18.40 -2.03 -7.52
CA ARG A 559 19.70 -1.51 -7.97
C ARG A 559 20.26 -2.24 -9.21
N GLU A 560 19.93 -3.52 -9.37
CA GLU A 560 20.36 -4.34 -10.49
C GLU A 560 19.48 -4.04 -11.69
N GLN A 561 18.17 -3.90 -11.45
CA GLN A 561 17.19 -3.46 -12.45
C GLN A 561 17.45 -2.03 -12.95
N ALA A 562 17.95 -1.13 -12.12
CA ALA A 562 18.22 0.27 -12.48
C ALA A 562 19.26 0.45 -13.59
N GLN A 563 20.08 -0.59 -13.86
CA GLN A 563 21.23 -0.53 -14.76
C GLN A 563 21.18 -1.53 -15.92
N ILE A 564 20.06 -2.24 -16.10
CA ILE A 564 19.93 -3.24 -17.16
C ILE A 564 19.99 -2.61 -18.56
N PRO A 565 20.41 -3.38 -19.58
CA PRO A 565 20.53 -2.87 -20.95
C PRO A 565 19.23 -2.28 -21.52
N PHE A 566 18.07 -2.74 -21.06
CA PHE A 566 16.77 -2.22 -21.47
C PHE A 566 16.64 -0.71 -21.21
N PHE A 567 16.94 -0.24 -19.99
CA PHE A 567 16.89 1.18 -19.67
C PHE A 567 18.07 1.97 -20.25
N ASP A 568 19.24 1.34 -20.41
CA ASP A 568 20.37 1.97 -21.11
C ASP A 568 19.98 2.38 -22.55
N LYS A 569 19.26 1.52 -23.28
CA LYS A 569 18.81 1.85 -24.65
C LYS A 569 17.80 3.01 -24.68
N GLN A 570 16.96 3.12 -23.66
CA GLN A 570 15.86 4.08 -23.65
C GLN A 570 16.27 5.44 -23.11
N PHE A 571 17.02 5.48 -22.00
CA PHE A 571 17.17 6.70 -21.20
C PHE A 571 18.60 7.20 -21.11
N LYS A 572 19.61 6.39 -21.46
CA LYS A 572 21.01 6.78 -21.30
C LYS A 572 21.36 7.95 -22.21
N ILE A 573 21.98 8.95 -21.61
CA ILE A 573 22.54 10.12 -22.29
C ILE A 573 23.99 10.35 -21.87
N GLU A 574 24.70 11.11 -22.69
CA GLU A 574 26.01 11.62 -22.33
C GLU A 574 25.90 12.79 -21.34
N LYS A 575 26.88 12.94 -20.45
CA LYS A 575 26.89 13.99 -19.41
C LYS A 575 26.64 15.40 -19.95
N HIS A 576 27.17 15.72 -21.13
CA HIS A 576 27.04 17.06 -21.72
C HIS A 576 25.63 17.37 -22.24
N HIS A 577 24.74 16.37 -22.35
CA HIS A 577 23.32 16.55 -22.68
C HIS A 577 22.43 16.79 -21.46
N VAL A 578 22.98 16.71 -20.24
CA VAL A 578 22.28 17.12 -19.03
C VAL A 578 22.26 18.65 -19.01
N PRO A 579 21.07 19.30 -18.94
CA PRO A 579 20.99 20.75 -18.84
C PRO A 579 21.72 21.24 -17.58
N LYS A 580 22.39 22.40 -17.67
CA LYS A 580 23.20 22.94 -16.58
C LYS A 580 22.39 23.25 -15.31
N ASP A 581 21.13 23.64 -15.50
CA ASP A 581 20.24 24.06 -14.42
C ASP A 581 19.28 22.93 -14.01
N ALA A 582 19.40 21.73 -14.60
CA ALA A 582 18.57 20.59 -14.24
C ALA A 582 19.02 19.98 -12.91
N THR A 583 18.06 19.67 -12.04
CA THR A 583 18.29 18.83 -10.87
C THR A 583 18.68 17.42 -11.31
N VAL A 584 19.81 16.91 -10.79
CA VAL A 584 20.30 15.57 -11.10
C VAL A 584 20.24 14.70 -9.85
N TRP A 585 19.34 13.72 -9.86
CA TRP A 585 19.10 12.80 -8.75
C TRP A 585 20.13 11.67 -8.75
N GLU A 586 20.81 11.46 -7.62
CA GLU A 586 21.82 10.40 -7.51
C GLU A 586 21.18 9.05 -7.17
N ILE A 587 21.41 8.05 -8.01
CA ILE A 587 21.03 6.66 -7.76
C ILE A 587 22.31 5.90 -7.37
N PRO A 588 22.48 5.54 -6.09
CA PRO A 588 23.60 4.74 -5.65
C PRO A 588 23.42 3.28 -6.09
N LEU A 589 24.35 2.76 -6.88
CA LEU A 589 24.36 1.36 -7.33
C LEU A 589 25.40 0.49 -6.59
N GLN A 590 26.01 1.04 -5.54
CA GLN A 590 27.10 0.43 -4.78
C GLN A 590 26.65 -0.31 -3.54
#